data_AF-V4KV08-F1
#
_entry.id   AF-V4KV08-F1
#
_cell.length_a   1.000
_cell.length_b   1.000
_cell.length_c   1.000
_cell.angle_alpha   90.00
_cell.angle_beta   90.00
_cell.angle_gamma   90.00
#
_symmetry.space_group_name_H-M   'P 1'
#
loop_
_entity.id
_entity.type
_entity.pdbx_description
1 polymer ?
#
loop_
_entity_poly.entity_id
_entity_poly.type
_entity_poly.pdbx_seq_one_letter_code
_entity_poly.pdbx_strand_id
1 'polypeptide(L)'
;MGDIIIVAFDLLAECAAGLGLRAVLSGEGPDEWFCGYSFHRAHLWAGRLSAVPWGLPLLAAAMGRAGPLASRCAGLGQALGREELRRIAAWLRGWQASSPRERADGLRRLFTPAEMTGLVHPDLRAEWHRDLADLEPLTSDRLPEILNAQCQGWLPGWVIGRHEKIAMARAVEVRMPLLDRSLRDYAGGLPMTRRCNGWRDKIAWREMARKQGLRASARPKQAFSPPAVATVRDPTFGALDAGYLSPDSLRRRGWFLPAGIASLRRRARAGSLIAAKQWAALLILEIWARHYMDAPQ
;
A
#
# COMPACT_ATOMS: atom_id res chain seq x y z
N MET A 1 -6.32 1.14 8.60
CA MET A 1 -6.33 -0.34 8.74
C MET A 1 -7.39 -0.89 7.79
N GLY A 2 -7.07 -1.92 7.00
CA GLY A 2 -8.00 -2.45 6.00
C GLY A 2 -7.32 -3.18 4.85
N ASP A 3 -6.12 -3.72 5.04
CA ASP A 3 -5.44 -4.54 4.03
C ASP A 3 -5.35 -5.95 4.60
N ILE A 4 -5.53 -6.94 3.74
CA ILE A 4 -5.45 -8.37 4.06
C ILE A 4 -4.11 -8.78 4.69
N ILE A 5 -3.07 -7.94 4.55
CA ILE A 5 -1.80 -8.06 5.28
C ILE A 5 -2.00 -8.19 6.80
N ILE A 6 -3.10 -7.68 7.37
CA ILE A 6 -3.40 -7.83 8.80
C ILE A 6 -3.53 -9.30 9.22
N VAL A 7 -4.08 -10.15 8.36
CA VAL A 7 -4.25 -11.59 8.64
C VAL A 7 -2.90 -12.28 8.74
N ALA A 8 -1.99 -11.98 7.80
CA ALA A 8 -0.64 -12.55 7.83
C ALA A 8 0.15 -12.11 9.07
N PHE A 9 -0.07 -10.89 9.56
CA PHE A 9 0.54 -10.43 10.81
C PHE A 9 -0.10 -11.02 12.05
N ASP A 10 -1.42 -11.24 12.06
CA ASP A 10 -2.09 -11.90 13.19
C ASP A 10 -1.58 -13.34 13.34
N LEU A 11 -1.46 -14.08 12.23
CA LEU A 11 -0.88 -15.43 12.24
C LEU A 11 0.58 -15.44 12.71
N LEU A 12 1.37 -14.42 12.35
CA LEU A 12 2.75 -14.29 12.83
C LEU A 12 2.78 -14.01 14.34
N ALA A 13 1.91 -13.14 14.83
CA ALA A 13 1.79 -12.81 16.25
C ALA A 13 1.29 -14.02 17.06
N GLU A 14 0.31 -14.76 16.54
CA GLU A 14 -0.19 -16.00 17.12
C GLU A 14 0.93 -17.05 17.23
N CYS A 15 1.72 -17.22 16.17
CA CYS A 15 2.88 -18.12 16.19
C CYS A 15 3.91 -17.70 17.25
N ALA A 16 4.24 -16.39 17.31
CA ALA A 16 5.17 -15.88 18.32
C ALA A 16 4.65 -16.12 19.75
N ALA A 17 3.36 -15.87 20.00
CA ALA A 17 2.71 -16.11 21.28
C ALA A 17 2.71 -17.62 21.63
N GLY A 18 2.41 -18.49 20.67
CA GLY A 18 2.45 -19.95 20.84
C GLY A 18 3.84 -20.50 21.15
N LEU A 19 4.90 -19.82 20.70
CA LEU A 19 6.28 -20.10 21.08
C LEU A 19 6.68 -19.50 22.44
N GLY A 20 5.76 -18.85 23.15
CA GLY A 20 6.02 -18.20 24.44
C GLY A 20 6.81 -16.89 24.34
N LEU A 21 6.98 -16.32 23.15
CA LEU A 21 7.68 -15.06 22.95
C LEU A 21 6.79 -13.89 23.37
N ARG A 22 7.27 -13.10 24.33
CA ARG A 22 6.57 -11.89 24.80
C ARG A 22 7.01 -10.62 24.07
N ALA A 23 8.19 -10.65 23.46
CA ALA A 23 8.73 -9.55 22.68
C ALA A 23 9.43 -10.07 21.42
N VAL A 24 9.21 -9.38 20.30
CA VAL A 24 9.84 -9.67 19.01
C VAL A 24 10.41 -8.41 18.38
N LEU A 25 11.46 -8.56 17.57
CA LEU A 25 12.04 -7.47 16.79
C LEU A 25 11.44 -7.43 15.40
N SER A 26 10.97 -6.27 14.99
CA SER A 26 10.52 -6.00 13.63
C SER A 26 11.60 -5.30 12.80
N GLY A 27 11.60 -5.58 11.50
CA GLY A 27 12.51 -5.00 10.52
C GLY A 27 12.01 -3.70 9.86
N GLU A 28 10.97 -3.06 10.41
CA GLU A 28 10.45 -1.77 9.93
C GLU A 28 11.46 -0.63 10.14
N GLY A 29 11.52 0.34 9.23
CA GLY A 29 12.41 1.51 9.29
C GLY A 29 13.35 1.66 8.09
N PRO A 30 14.05 0.63 7.62
CA PRO A 30 14.96 0.78 6.48
C PRO A 30 14.25 1.18 5.19
N ASP A 31 12.98 0.83 5.00
CA ASP A 31 12.20 1.25 3.84
C ASP A 31 11.83 2.75 3.89
N GLU A 32 11.50 3.24 5.09
CA GLU A 32 11.14 4.62 5.40
C GLU A 32 12.37 5.54 5.31
N TRP A 33 13.47 5.13 5.94
CA TRP A 33 14.69 5.93 6.03
C TRP A 33 15.55 5.85 4.77
N PHE A 34 15.59 4.71 4.06
CA PHE A 34 16.48 4.53 2.92
C PHE A 34 15.74 4.27 1.60
N CYS A 35 14.49 4.73 1.50
CA CYS A 35 13.70 4.74 0.26
C CYS A 35 13.56 3.35 -0.39
N GLY A 36 13.06 2.41 0.40
CA GLY A 36 13.00 1.01 0.02
C GLY A 36 11.74 0.59 -0.74
N TYR A 37 10.76 1.48 -0.86
CA TYR A 37 9.53 1.19 -1.57
C TYR A 37 9.67 1.39 -3.08
N SER A 38 9.07 0.50 -3.87
CA SER A 38 9.11 0.57 -5.34
C SER A 38 8.50 1.86 -5.89
N PHE A 39 7.49 2.41 -5.21
CA PHE A 39 6.87 3.68 -5.59
C PHE A 39 7.81 4.88 -5.43
N HIS A 40 8.81 4.84 -4.53
CA HIS A 40 9.81 5.91 -4.44
C HIS A 40 10.65 5.98 -5.73
N ARG A 41 11.06 4.81 -6.24
CA ARG A 41 11.78 4.72 -7.51
C ARG A 41 10.91 5.12 -8.69
N ALA A 42 9.65 4.69 -8.72
CA ALA A 42 8.71 5.09 -9.77
C ALA A 42 8.52 6.61 -9.80
N HIS A 43 8.42 7.25 -8.63
CA HIS A 43 8.34 8.71 -8.49
C HIS A 43 9.58 9.42 -9.03
N LEU A 44 10.79 8.94 -8.70
CA LEU A 44 12.04 9.49 -9.27
C LEU A 44 12.09 9.36 -10.79
N TRP A 45 11.61 8.25 -11.34
CA TRP A 45 11.53 8.05 -12.78
C TRP A 45 10.55 8.98 -13.46
N ALA A 46 9.35 9.14 -12.87
CA ALA A 46 8.36 10.06 -13.39
C ALA A 46 8.88 11.51 -13.38
N GLY A 47 9.53 11.95 -12.30
CA GLY A 47 10.15 13.28 -12.24
C GLY A 47 11.28 13.50 -13.25
N ARG A 48 12.08 12.47 -13.56
CA ARG A 48 13.13 12.55 -14.60
C ARG A 48 12.53 12.62 -16.00
N LEU A 49 11.55 11.77 -16.27
CA LEU A 49 10.89 11.68 -17.57
C LEU A 49 9.96 12.86 -17.83
N SER A 50 9.47 13.54 -16.79
CA SER A 50 8.65 14.75 -16.94
C SER A 50 9.41 15.93 -17.52
N ALA A 51 10.74 15.93 -17.46
CA ALA A 51 11.57 16.95 -18.12
C ALA A 51 11.56 16.84 -19.65
N VAL A 52 11.13 15.68 -20.19
CA VAL A 52 11.00 15.44 -21.63
C VAL A 52 9.52 15.42 -22.00
N PRO A 53 9.03 16.28 -22.92
CA PRO A 53 7.60 16.43 -23.19
C PRO A 53 6.86 15.12 -23.51
N TRP A 54 7.51 14.21 -24.23
CA TRP A 54 6.96 12.93 -24.65
C TRP A 54 7.36 11.76 -23.74
N GLY A 55 8.20 11.97 -22.72
CA GLY A 55 8.76 10.91 -21.88
C GLY A 55 7.70 10.12 -21.12
N LEU A 56 6.81 10.81 -20.39
CA LEU A 56 5.72 10.15 -19.65
C LEU A 56 4.62 9.58 -20.57
N PRO A 57 4.14 10.28 -21.61
CA PRO A 57 3.17 9.71 -22.55
C PRO A 57 3.65 8.42 -23.20
N LEU A 58 4.91 8.35 -23.66
CA LEU A 58 5.46 7.14 -24.27
C LEU A 58 5.54 5.98 -23.25
N LEU A 59 6.04 6.25 -22.04
CA LEU A 59 6.10 5.22 -20.99
C LEU A 59 4.70 4.73 -20.61
N ALA A 60 3.73 5.64 -20.48
CA ALA A 60 2.34 5.29 -20.20
C ALA A 60 1.71 4.44 -21.31
N ALA A 61 2.00 4.75 -22.58
CA ALA A 61 1.53 3.98 -23.72
C ALA A 61 2.19 2.59 -23.80
N ALA A 62 3.46 2.48 -23.43
CA ALA A 62 4.16 1.20 -23.33
C ALA A 62 3.57 0.33 -22.20
N MET A 63 3.39 0.91 -21.00
CA MET A 63 2.79 0.22 -19.85
C MET A 63 1.36 -0.22 -20.14
N GLY A 64 0.56 0.60 -20.82
CA GLY A 64 -0.82 0.26 -21.20
C GLY A 64 -0.94 -0.90 -22.20
N ARG A 65 0.10 -1.11 -23.02
CA ARG A 65 0.19 -2.21 -24.00
C ARG A 65 0.87 -3.47 -23.43
N ALA A 66 1.64 -3.33 -22.35
CA ALA A 66 2.38 -4.42 -21.75
C ALA A 66 1.43 -5.48 -21.15
N GLY A 67 1.75 -6.75 -21.40
CA GLY A 67 1.08 -7.89 -20.77
C GLY A 67 1.69 -8.25 -19.40
N PRO A 68 1.02 -9.10 -18.60
CA PRO A 68 1.49 -9.48 -17.25
C PRO A 68 2.86 -10.17 -17.20
N LEU A 69 3.31 -10.79 -18.30
CA LEU A 69 4.65 -11.40 -18.37
C LEU A 69 5.75 -10.34 -18.47
N ALA A 70 5.50 -9.22 -19.16
CA ALA A 70 6.46 -8.14 -19.32
C ALA A 70 6.74 -7.40 -18.00
N SER A 71 5.78 -7.36 -17.08
CA SER A 71 5.94 -6.70 -15.77
C SER A 71 6.85 -7.48 -14.80
N ARG A 72 6.95 -8.81 -14.94
CA ARG A 72 7.90 -9.64 -14.17
C ARG A 72 9.35 -9.30 -14.49
N CYS A 73 9.65 -9.00 -15.76
CA CYS A 73 11.00 -8.69 -16.21
C CYS A 73 11.46 -7.28 -15.82
N ALA A 74 10.52 -6.36 -15.50
CA ALA A 74 10.83 -4.97 -15.14
C ALA A 74 11.32 -4.78 -13.69
N GLY A 75 11.63 -5.87 -12.95
CA GLY A 75 12.16 -5.79 -11.59
C GLY A 75 11.18 -5.26 -10.55
N LEU A 76 9.86 -5.38 -10.81
CA LEU A 76 8.79 -4.90 -9.93
C LEU A 76 8.44 -5.88 -8.79
N GLY A 77 9.20 -6.97 -8.62
CA GLY A 77 9.10 -7.91 -7.48
C GLY A 77 7.85 -8.80 -7.46
N GLN A 78 6.76 -8.39 -8.11
CA GLN A 78 5.55 -9.18 -8.38
C GLN A 78 5.10 -8.98 -9.83
N ALA A 79 4.47 -10.01 -10.40
CA ALA A 79 3.82 -9.90 -11.71
C ALA A 79 2.62 -8.95 -11.60
N LEU A 80 2.75 -7.74 -12.15
CA LEU A 80 1.63 -6.81 -12.25
C LEU A 80 0.71 -7.25 -13.40
N GLY A 81 -0.59 -7.28 -13.14
CA GLY A 81 -1.62 -7.52 -14.14
C GLY A 81 -1.89 -6.29 -15.02
N ARG A 82 -2.81 -6.45 -15.97
CA ARG A 82 -3.21 -5.37 -16.90
C ARG A 82 -3.82 -4.17 -16.17
N GLU A 83 -4.53 -4.39 -15.08
CA GLU A 83 -5.18 -3.32 -14.33
C GLU A 83 -4.16 -2.47 -13.57
N GLU A 84 -3.19 -3.12 -12.91
CA GLU A 84 -2.08 -2.47 -12.22
C GLU A 84 -1.25 -1.63 -13.19
N LEU A 85 -0.95 -2.18 -14.37
CA LEU A 85 -0.22 -1.45 -15.42
C LEU A 85 -1.02 -0.27 -15.97
N ARG A 86 -2.33 -0.42 -16.16
CA ARG A 86 -3.21 0.71 -16.55
C ARG A 86 -3.24 1.81 -15.50
N ARG A 87 -3.18 1.45 -14.22
CA ARG A 87 -3.16 2.42 -13.12
C ARG A 87 -1.86 3.19 -13.05
N ILE A 88 -0.73 2.51 -13.24
CA ILE A 88 0.57 3.17 -13.40
C ILE A 88 0.54 4.09 -14.64
N ALA A 89 0.02 3.62 -15.77
CA ALA A 89 -0.09 4.42 -16.98
C ALA A 89 -1.00 5.65 -16.80
N ALA A 90 -2.10 5.53 -16.06
CA ALA A 90 -2.99 6.65 -15.74
C ALA A 90 -2.30 7.68 -14.84
N TRP A 91 -1.57 7.22 -13.82
CA TRP A 91 -0.78 8.09 -12.96
C TRP A 91 0.31 8.83 -13.75
N LEU A 92 1.01 8.15 -14.66
CA LEU A 92 2.01 8.78 -15.55
C LEU A 92 1.37 9.83 -16.48
N ARG A 93 0.20 9.55 -17.08
CA ARG A 93 -0.53 10.50 -17.94
C ARG A 93 -1.01 11.74 -17.18
N GLY A 94 -1.46 11.55 -15.95
CA GLY A 94 -1.97 12.63 -15.11
C GLY A 94 -0.89 13.47 -14.42
N TRP A 95 0.38 13.09 -14.53
CA TRP A 95 1.47 13.65 -13.72
C TRP A 95 1.54 15.19 -13.77
N GLN A 96 1.53 15.79 -14.95
CA GLN A 96 1.64 17.25 -15.13
C GLN A 96 0.43 18.01 -14.56
N ALA A 97 -0.76 17.41 -14.62
CA ALA A 97 -1.99 18.02 -14.12
C ALA A 97 -2.23 17.76 -12.62
N SER A 98 -1.42 16.90 -12.00
CA SER A 98 -1.59 16.48 -10.61
C SER A 98 -0.82 17.36 -9.63
N SER A 99 -1.43 17.66 -8.49
CA SER A 99 -0.74 18.27 -7.35
C SER A 99 0.42 17.39 -6.85
N PRO A 100 1.41 17.95 -6.13
CA PRO A 100 2.48 17.16 -5.53
C PRO A 100 1.97 16.01 -4.64
N ARG A 101 0.90 16.24 -3.87
CA ARG A 101 0.24 15.24 -3.03
C ARG A 101 -0.33 14.09 -3.85
N GLU A 102 -1.04 14.38 -4.93
CA GLU A 102 -1.60 13.35 -5.81
C GLU A 102 -0.52 12.54 -6.51
N ARG A 103 0.60 13.17 -6.90
CA ARG A 103 1.77 12.47 -7.45
C ARG A 103 2.38 11.51 -6.43
N ALA A 104 2.60 11.98 -5.20
CA ALA A 104 3.18 11.20 -4.11
C ALA A 104 2.31 10.01 -3.66
N ASP A 105 1.00 10.18 -3.69
CA ASP A 105 0.05 9.17 -3.20
C ASP A 105 -0.51 8.27 -4.29
N GLY A 106 -0.42 8.67 -5.56
CA GLY A 106 -1.16 8.03 -6.66
C GLY A 106 -0.94 6.52 -6.79
N LEU A 107 0.29 6.04 -6.60
CA LEU A 107 0.61 4.61 -6.63
C LEU A 107 0.35 3.88 -5.30
N ARG A 108 0.09 4.62 -4.21
CA ARG A 108 -0.18 4.07 -2.87
C ARG A 108 -1.68 4.02 -2.53
N ARG A 109 -2.49 4.88 -3.14
CA ARG A 109 -3.94 4.90 -2.94
C ARG A 109 -4.53 3.53 -3.27
N LEU A 110 -5.43 3.01 -2.45
CA LEU A 110 -6.11 1.75 -2.75
C LEU A 110 -7.26 1.95 -3.76
N PHE A 111 -7.99 3.05 -3.60
CA PHE A 111 -9.07 3.47 -4.49
C PHE A 111 -8.71 4.78 -5.19
N THR A 112 -9.08 4.90 -6.46
CA THR A 112 -9.08 6.19 -7.16
C THR A 112 -10.37 6.96 -6.84
N PRO A 113 -10.39 8.30 -6.99
CA PRO A 113 -11.63 9.08 -6.82
C PRO A 113 -12.78 8.56 -7.70
N ALA A 114 -12.50 8.22 -8.96
CA ALA A 114 -13.50 7.67 -9.88
C ALA A 114 -14.05 6.30 -9.43
N GLU A 115 -13.21 5.43 -8.89
CA GLU A 115 -13.66 4.15 -8.31
C GLU A 115 -14.53 4.38 -7.08
N MET A 116 -14.19 5.34 -6.22
CA MET A 116 -15.00 5.70 -5.06
C MET A 116 -16.36 6.24 -5.48
N THR A 117 -16.44 7.09 -6.52
CA THR A 117 -17.73 7.57 -7.05
C THR A 117 -18.61 6.41 -7.49
N GLY A 118 -18.06 5.40 -8.18
CA GLY A 118 -18.83 4.22 -8.61
C GLY A 118 -19.18 3.22 -7.49
N LEU A 119 -18.57 3.37 -6.31
CA LEU A 119 -18.66 2.42 -5.20
C LEU A 119 -19.49 2.95 -4.04
N VAL A 120 -19.28 4.21 -3.64
CA VAL A 120 -19.91 4.84 -2.47
C VAL A 120 -21.33 5.30 -2.80
N HIS A 121 -22.23 5.13 -1.84
CA HIS A 121 -23.60 5.62 -1.96
C HIS A 121 -23.62 7.13 -2.23
N PRO A 122 -24.45 7.63 -3.16
CA PRO A 122 -24.48 9.04 -3.55
C PRO A 122 -24.51 10.02 -2.37
N ASP A 123 -25.32 9.72 -1.36
CA ASP A 123 -25.52 10.58 -0.19
C ASP A 123 -24.25 10.79 0.66
N LEU A 124 -23.30 9.86 0.58
CA LEU A 124 -22.05 9.90 1.37
C LEU A 124 -20.85 10.45 0.58
N ARG A 125 -21.02 10.74 -0.72
CA ARG A 125 -19.90 11.15 -1.57
C ARG A 125 -19.30 12.49 -1.15
N ALA A 126 -20.14 13.43 -0.72
CA ALA A 126 -19.68 14.77 -0.32
C ALA A 126 -18.77 14.71 0.92
N GLU A 127 -19.11 13.89 1.91
CA GLU A 127 -18.31 13.69 3.12
C GLU A 127 -16.97 13.04 2.78
N TRP A 128 -16.99 11.98 1.95
CA TRP A 128 -15.77 11.32 1.49
C TRP A 128 -14.78 12.27 0.77
N HIS A 129 -15.29 13.19 -0.05
CA HIS A 129 -14.45 14.15 -0.74
C HIS A 129 -13.82 15.19 0.19
N ARG A 130 -14.48 15.54 1.30
CA ARG A 130 -13.99 16.52 2.30
C ARG A 130 -12.77 15.99 3.04
N ASP A 131 -12.81 14.76 3.55
CA ASP A 131 -11.70 14.15 4.28
C ASP A 131 -10.40 14.08 3.47
N LEU A 132 -10.51 13.95 2.14
CA LEU A 132 -9.36 13.95 1.24
C LEU A 132 -8.77 15.35 1.02
N ALA A 133 -9.58 16.41 1.16
CA ALA A 133 -9.18 17.80 1.01
C ALA A 133 -8.52 18.36 2.28
N ASP A 134 -8.91 17.85 3.46
CA ASP A 134 -8.38 18.27 4.77
C ASP A 134 -6.98 17.69 5.07
N LEU A 135 -6.47 16.86 4.16
CA LEU A 135 -5.11 16.36 4.19
C LEU A 135 -4.10 17.49 3.92
N GLU A 136 -3.30 17.86 4.93
CA GLU A 136 -2.23 18.87 4.86
C GLU A 136 -1.52 18.89 3.51
N PRO A 137 -1.53 20.00 2.74
CA PRO A 137 -1.03 20.01 1.38
C PRO A 137 0.47 19.70 1.35
N LEU A 138 0.86 18.84 0.40
CA LEU A 138 2.28 18.64 0.10
C LEU A 138 2.70 19.73 -0.89
N THR A 139 3.63 20.59 -0.50
CA THR A 139 4.09 21.74 -1.30
C THR A 139 5.15 21.39 -2.34
N SER A 140 5.82 20.24 -2.19
CA SER A 140 6.86 19.76 -3.10
C SER A 140 6.72 18.27 -3.38
N ASP A 141 6.95 17.88 -4.62
CA ASP A 141 7.02 16.48 -5.05
C ASP A 141 8.45 15.93 -4.99
N ARG A 142 9.38 16.65 -4.36
CA ARG A 142 10.71 16.13 -4.08
C ARG A 142 10.62 14.96 -3.10
N LEU A 143 11.47 13.96 -3.31
CA LEU A 143 11.40 12.71 -2.55
C LEU A 143 11.65 12.90 -1.04
N PRO A 144 12.57 13.76 -0.55
CA PRO A 144 12.69 14.04 0.89
C PRO A 144 11.40 14.51 1.54
N GLU A 145 10.65 15.40 0.88
CA GLU A 145 9.41 16.00 1.36
C GLU A 145 8.28 14.95 1.40
N ILE A 146 8.23 14.08 0.38
CA ILE A 146 7.34 12.91 0.36
C ILE A 146 7.65 11.97 1.53
N LEU A 147 8.92 11.68 1.78
CA LEU A 147 9.34 10.82 2.89
C LEU A 147 8.96 11.44 4.23
N ASN A 148 9.18 12.74 4.41
CA ASN A 148 8.79 13.44 5.63
C ASN A 148 7.28 13.35 5.89
N ALA A 149 6.46 13.59 4.86
CA ALA A 149 5.00 13.44 4.96
C ALA A 149 4.60 11.98 5.28
N GLN A 150 5.29 10.99 4.72
CA GLN A 150 5.08 9.59 5.06
C GLN A 150 5.41 9.29 6.53
N CYS A 151 6.43 9.94 7.11
CA CYS A 151 6.80 9.76 8.51
C CYS A 151 5.76 10.35 9.48
N GLN A 152 5.09 11.43 9.08
CA GLN A 152 4.09 12.11 9.90
C GLN A 152 2.71 11.44 9.84
N GLY A 153 2.31 10.92 8.68
CA GLY A 153 0.98 10.30 8.53
C GLY A 153 1.03 8.78 8.40
N TRP A 154 1.72 8.30 7.37
CA TRP A 154 1.63 6.90 6.95
C TRP A 154 2.33 5.93 7.90
N LEU A 155 3.53 6.27 8.37
CA LEU A 155 4.31 5.46 9.30
C LEU A 155 3.54 5.22 10.62
N PRO A 156 3.10 6.25 11.37
CA PRO A 156 2.34 6.03 12.59
C PRO A 156 0.93 5.46 12.32
N GLY A 157 0.22 6.00 11.31
CA GLY A 157 -1.18 5.65 11.07
C GLY A 157 -1.41 4.29 10.40
N TRP A 158 -0.41 3.75 9.70
CA TRP A 158 -0.55 2.50 8.94
C TRP A 158 0.49 1.45 9.28
N VAL A 159 1.77 1.82 9.37
CA VAL A 159 2.83 0.83 9.61
C VAL A 159 2.86 0.48 11.10
N ILE A 160 3.22 1.40 11.98
CA ILE A 160 3.41 1.15 13.42
C ILE A 160 2.11 0.67 14.05
N GLY A 161 1.04 1.47 13.93
CA GLY A 161 -0.23 1.17 14.59
C GLY A 161 -0.85 -0.18 14.19
N ARG A 162 -0.58 -0.67 12.97
CA ARG A 162 -1.02 -2.00 12.53
C ARG A 162 -0.25 -3.11 13.24
N HIS A 163 1.07 -3.01 13.30
CA HIS A 163 1.90 -4.03 13.95
C HIS A 163 1.61 -4.12 15.44
N GLU A 164 1.59 -2.98 16.13
CA GLU A 164 1.39 -2.95 17.57
C GLU A 164 0.01 -3.47 17.96
N LYS A 165 -1.07 -3.00 17.32
CA LYS A 165 -2.42 -3.43 17.67
C LYS A 165 -2.64 -4.93 17.44
N ILE A 166 -2.15 -5.46 16.31
CA ILE A 166 -2.31 -6.88 15.99
C ILE A 166 -1.48 -7.75 16.94
N ALA A 167 -0.22 -7.40 17.17
CA ALA A 167 0.64 -8.21 18.03
C ALA A 167 0.20 -8.14 19.50
N MET A 168 -0.21 -6.96 19.97
CA MET A 168 -0.67 -6.78 21.35
C MET A 168 -2.00 -7.50 21.61
N ALA A 169 -2.86 -7.69 20.60
CA ALA A 169 -4.03 -8.56 20.71
C ALA A 169 -3.67 -10.02 21.04
N ARG A 170 -2.42 -10.42 20.80
CA ARG A 170 -1.84 -11.72 21.18
C ARG A 170 -0.87 -11.63 22.36
N ALA A 171 -0.85 -10.51 23.08
CA ALA A 171 0.09 -10.21 24.18
C ALA A 171 1.58 -10.33 23.78
N VAL A 172 1.90 -9.88 22.55
CA VAL A 172 3.27 -9.82 22.01
C VAL A 172 3.66 -8.35 21.78
N GLU A 173 4.76 -7.92 22.40
CA GLU A 173 5.38 -6.61 22.16
C GLU A 173 6.22 -6.66 20.86
N VAL A 174 5.98 -5.71 19.94
CA VAL A 174 6.80 -5.57 18.72
C VAL A 174 7.73 -4.37 18.88
N ARG A 175 9.03 -4.63 18.96
CA ARG A 175 10.06 -3.59 19.03
C ARG A 175 10.61 -3.29 17.64
N MET A 176 10.71 -2.01 17.30
CA MET A 176 11.15 -1.54 15.98
C MET A 176 12.45 -0.72 16.11
N PRO A 177 13.60 -1.36 16.43
CA PRO A 177 14.85 -0.64 16.70
C PRO A 177 15.36 0.16 15.49
N LEU A 178 14.99 -0.24 14.27
CA LEU A 178 15.39 0.47 13.06
C LEU A 178 14.52 1.71 12.79
N LEU A 179 13.48 1.97 13.58
CA LEU A 179 12.74 3.25 13.59
C LEU A 179 13.33 4.27 14.58
N ASP A 180 14.48 3.96 15.18
CA ASP A 180 15.15 4.85 16.11
C ASP A 180 15.44 6.23 15.51
N ARG A 181 15.34 7.26 16.37
CA ARG A 181 15.53 8.66 16.00
C ARG A 181 16.94 8.92 15.46
N SER A 182 17.97 8.34 16.06
CA SER A 182 19.34 8.54 15.61
C SER A 182 19.56 7.96 14.22
N LEU A 183 18.94 6.82 13.89
CA LEU A 183 19.01 6.26 12.54
C LEU A 183 18.24 7.11 11.53
N ARG A 184 17.08 7.64 11.92
CA ARG A 184 16.32 8.61 11.11
C ARG A 184 17.15 9.85 10.81
N ASP A 185 17.75 10.46 11.83
CA ASP A 185 18.49 11.71 11.71
C ASP A 185 19.76 11.51 10.86
N TYR A 186 20.47 10.39 11.06
CA TYR A 186 21.58 9.98 10.20
C TYR A 186 21.13 9.84 8.73
N ALA A 187 20.05 9.10 8.48
CA ALA A 187 19.53 8.91 7.12
C ALA A 187 19.04 10.22 6.49
N GLY A 188 18.48 11.13 7.30
CA GLY A 188 18.04 12.46 6.89
C GLY A 188 19.19 13.37 6.46
N GLY A 189 20.37 13.23 7.09
CA GLY A 189 21.58 13.96 6.72
C GLY A 189 22.28 13.43 5.46
N LEU A 190 21.92 12.24 4.96
CA LEU A 190 22.51 11.69 3.75
C LEU A 190 21.97 12.37 2.48
N PRO A 191 22.81 12.61 1.47
CA PRO A 191 22.31 13.02 0.17
C PRO A 191 21.42 11.91 -0.42
N MET A 192 20.36 12.30 -1.13
CA MET A 192 19.40 11.33 -1.65
C MET A 192 20.03 10.22 -2.50
N THR A 193 21.11 10.52 -3.23
CA THR A 193 21.88 9.56 -4.03
C THR A 193 22.51 8.42 -3.22
N ARG A 194 22.68 8.60 -1.90
CA ARG A 194 23.12 7.57 -0.95
C ARG A 194 21.96 6.80 -0.32
N ARG A 195 20.73 7.31 -0.39
CA ARG A 195 19.53 6.60 0.09
C ARG A 195 18.95 5.74 -1.03
N CYS A 196 18.66 6.34 -2.17
CA CYS A 196 18.26 5.63 -3.38
C CYS A 196 18.59 6.42 -4.65
N ASN A 197 18.53 5.74 -5.77
CA ASN A 197 18.38 6.36 -7.08
C ASN A 197 17.30 5.57 -7.85
N GLY A 198 16.84 6.08 -9.00
CA GLY A 198 15.80 5.40 -9.79
C GLY A 198 16.08 3.91 -10.09
N TRP A 199 17.33 3.46 -9.97
CA TRP A 199 17.75 2.07 -10.19
C TRP A 199 17.92 1.25 -8.92
N ARG A 200 18.50 1.83 -7.86
CA ARG A 200 18.85 1.13 -6.62
C ARG A 200 18.15 1.75 -5.42
N ASP A 201 17.45 0.92 -4.66
CA ASP A 201 16.93 1.25 -3.33
C ASP A 201 17.99 1.04 -2.25
N LYS A 202 17.76 1.64 -1.07
CA LYS A 202 18.50 1.34 0.17
C LYS A 202 20.02 1.34 0.02
N ILE A 203 20.61 2.26 -0.74
CA ILE A 203 22.00 2.18 -1.19
C ILE A 203 22.98 2.11 0.00
N ALA A 204 22.98 3.10 0.89
CA ALA A 204 23.85 3.12 2.07
C ALA A 204 23.55 1.95 3.03
N TRP A 205 22.27 1.60 3.20
CA TRP A 205 21.85 0.48 4.04
C TRP A 205 22.37 -0.87 3.53
N ARG A 206 22.26 -1.12 2.23
CA ARG A 206 22.79 -2.32 1.57
C ARG A 206 24.31 -2.34 1.58
N GLU A 207 24.96 -1.19 1.43
CA GLU A 207 26.40 -1.07 1.54
C GLU A 207 26.89 -1.45 2.94
N MET A 208 26.23 -0.95 3.99
CA MET A 208 26.47 -1.33 5.38
C MET A 208 26.28 -2.84 5.57
N ALA A 209 25.13 -3.39 5.15
CA ALA A 209 24.85 -4.82 5.28
C ALA A 209 25.89 -5.69 4.54
N ARG A 210 26.38 -5.24 3.38
CA ARG A 210 27.44 -5.91 2.63
C ARG A 210 28.77 -5.90 3.37
N LYS A 211 29.14 -4.77 3.99
CA LYS A 211 30.37 -4.66 4.81
C LYS A 211 30.31 -5.60 6.02
N GLN A 212 29.12 -5.83 6.57
CA GLN A 212 28.88 -6.81 7.64
C GLN A 212 28.79 -8.27 7.15
N GLY A 213 29.04 -8.55 5.87
CA GLY A 213 28.97 -9.91 5.32
C GLY A 213 27.55 -10.49 5.22
N LEU A 214 26.50 -9.68 5.34
CA LEU A 214 25.12 -10.15 5.31
C LEU A 214 24.70 -10.49 3.87
N ARG A 215 24.38 -11.78 3.62
CA ARG A 215 23.89 -12.28 2.31
C ARG A 215 22.63 -11.53 1.83
N ALA A 216 21.82 -11.03 2.75
CA ALA A 216 20.62 -10.26 2.43
C ALA A 216 20.90 -8.92 1.71
N SER A 217 22.13 -8.40 1.76
CA SER A 217 22.52 -7.13 1.12
C SER A 217 22.25 -7.09 -0.39
N ALA A 218 22.43 -8.21 -1.09
CA ALA A 218 22.21 -8.35 -2.53
C ALA A 218 20.78 -8.79 -2.89
N ARG A 219 19.95 -9.16 -1.91
CA ARG A 219 18.60 -9.68 -2.17
C ARG A 219 17.67 -8.58 -2.68
N PRO A 220 16.91 -8.81 -3.77
CA PRO A 220 15.88 -7.87 -4.21
C PRO A 220 14.87 -7.57 -3.09
N LYS A 221 14.31 -6.36 -3.07
CA LYS A 221 13.23 -6.03 -2.13
C LYS A 221 12.05 -6.97 -2.36
N GLN A 222 11.64 -7.65 -1.29
CA GLN A 222 10.39 -8.39 -1.25
C GLN A 222 9.42 -7.65 -0.35
N ALA A 223 8.23 -7.35 -0.87
CA ALA A 223 7.14 -6.83 -0.06
C ALA A 223 6.58 -7.97 0.79
N PHE A 224 6.28 -7.69 2.06
CA PHE A 224 5.45 -8.57 2.86
C PHE A 224 4.01 -8.39 2.40
N SER A 225 3.59 -9.17 1.40
CA SER A 225 2.25 -9.10 0.83
C SER A 225 1.67 -10.50 0.84
N PRO A 226 0.50 -10.72 1.47
CA PRO A 226 -0.22 -11.98 1.31
C PRO A 226 -0.66 -12.14 -0.16
N PRO A 227 -0.95 -13.37 -0.60
CA PRO A 227 -1.39 -13.65 -1.96
C PRO A 227 -2.85 -13.24 -2.16
N ALA A 228 -3.13 -11.93 -2.17
CA ALA A 228 -4.49 -11.38 -2.09
C ALA A 228 -5.45 -11.97 -3.15
N VAL A 229 -4.99 -12.19 -4.39
CA VAL A 229 -5.80 -12.82 -5.45
C VAL A 229 -6.17 -14.27 -5.11
N ALA A 230 -5.24 -15.04 -4.53
CA ALA A 230 -5.53 -16.40 -4.09
C ALA A 230 -6.50 -16.37 -2.89
N THR A 231 -6.28 -15.46 -1.93
CA THR A 231 -7.12 -15.37 -0.73
C THR A 231 -8.56 -15.04 -1.07
N VAL A 232 -8.83 -14.11 -1.98
CA VAL A 232 -10.22 -13.77 -2.36
C VAL A 232 -10.90 -14.83 -3.23
N ARG A 233 -10.16 -15.83 -3.72
CA ARG A 233 -10.68 -17.01 -4.42
C ARG A 233 -10.94 -18.19 -3.47
N ASP A 234 -10.44 -18.11 -2.24
CA ASP A 234 -10.64 -19.15 -1.24
C ASP A 234 -12.14 -19.25 -0.87
N PRO A 235 -12.70 -20.47 -0.74
CA PRO A 235 -14.10 -20.66 -0.35
C PRO A 235 -14.45 -20.00 0.99
N THR A 236 -13.52 -19.94 1.94
CA THR A 236 -13.70 -19.30 3.24
C THR A 236 -13.94 -17.80 3.09
N PHE A 237 -13.16 -17.15 2.22
CA PHE A 237 -13.37 -15.74 1.90
C PHE A 237 -14.73 -15.53 1.22
N GLY A 238 -15.13 -16.45 0.32
CA GLY A 238 -16.45 -16.44 -0.31
C GLY A 238 -17.60 -16.55 0.69
N ALA A 239 -17.48 -17.40 1.71
CA ALA A 239 -18.47 -17.55 2.77
C ALA A 239 -18.60 -16.27 3.62
N LEU A 240 -17.47 -15.64 3.97
CA LEU A 240 -17.47 -14.34 4.65
C LEU A 240 -18.13 -13.26 3.78
N ASP A 241 -17.75 -13.15 2.52
CA ASP A 241 -18.36 -12.19 1.59
C ASP A 241 -19.88 -12.36 1.48
N ALA A 242 -20.36 -13.61 1.41
CA ALA A 242 -21.78 -13.91 1.34
C ALA A 242 -22.54 -13.48 2.62
N GLY A 243 -21.93 -13.59 3.81
CA GLY A 243 -22.54 -13.20 5.08
C GLY A 243 -22.46 -11.70 5.39
N TYR A 244 -21.36 -11.04 5.01
CA TYR A 244 -21.09 -9.65 5.37
C TYR A 244 -21.43 -8.66 4.25
N LEU A 245 -21.18 -9.00 3.00
CA LEU A 245 -21.38 -8.11 1.84
C LEU A 245 -22.52 -8.59 0.92
N SER A 246 -23.52 -9.30 1.44
CA SER A 246 -24.72 -9.63 0.67
C SER A 246 -25.43 -8.37 0.17
N PRO A 247 -26.20 -8.41 -0.94
CA PRO A 247 -26.95 -7.25 -1.41
C PRO A 247 -27.86 -6.64 -0.34
N ASP A 248 -28.48 -7.46 0.51
CA ASP A 248 -29.30 -6.99 1.64
C ASP A 248 -28.46 -6.32 2.72
N SER A 249 -27.30 -6.89 3.06
CA SER A 249 -26.38 -6.28 4.02
C SER A 249 -25.91 -4.90 3.54
N LEU A 250 -25.50 -4.82 2.26
CA LEU A 250 -25.05 -3.57 1.65
C LEU A 250 -26.17 -2.52 1.63
N ARG A 251 -27.41 -2.92 1.29
CA ARG A 251 -28.57 -2.02 1.32
C ARG A 251 -28.86 -1.51 2.72
N ARG A 252 -28.83 -2.38 3.74
CA ARG A 252 -29.06 -1.98 5.13
C ARG A 252 -27.96 -1.05 5.65
N ARG A 253 -26.69 -1.34 5.32
CA ARG A 253 -25.55 -0.51 5.73
C ARG A 253 -25.57 0.87 5.07
N GLY A 254 -25.97 0.94 3.80
CA GLY A 254 -26.10 2.21 3.06
C GLY A 254 -24.78 2.88 2.67
N TRP A 255 -23.61 2.27 2.92
CA TRP A 255 -22.32 2.88 2.58
C TRP A 255 -21.90 2.69 1.13
N PHE A 256 -22.16 1.50 0.58
CA PHE A 256 -21.66 1.09 -0.73
C PHE A 256 -22.77 0.55 -1.62
N LEU A 257 -22.66 0.83 -2.92
CA LEU A 257 -23.56 0.34 -3.95
C LEU A 257 -23.30 -1.15 -4.22
N PRO A 258 -24.34 -2.02 -4.21
CA PRO A 258 -24.20 -3.43 -4.56
C PRO A 258 -23.55 -3.66 -5.92
N ALA A 259 -23.84 -2.81 -6.91
CA ALA A 259 -23.23 -2.87 -8.23
C ALA A 259 -21.71 -2.60 -8.20
N GLY A 260 -21.26 -1.67 -7.35
CA GLY A 260 -19.85 -1.38 -7.13
C GLY A 260 -19.10 -2.59 -6.59
N ILE A 261 -19.63 -3.21 -5.53
CA ILE A 261 -19.08 -4.43 -4.93
C ILE A 261 -19.08 -5.60 -5.93
N ALA A 262 -20.16 -5.79 -6.70
CA ALA A 262 -20.22 -6.83 -7.73
C ALA A 262 -19.14 -6.64 -8.82
N SER A 263 -18.85 -5.39 -9.21
CA SER A 263 -17.76 -5.07 -10.12
C SER A 263 -16.40 -5.44 -9.54
N LEU A 264 -16.15 -5.14 -8.25
CA LEU A 264 -14.92 -5.53 -7.56
C LEU A 264 -14.74 -7.05 -7.54
N ARG A 265 -15.78 -7.80 -7.18
CA ARG A 265 -15.78 -9.28 -7.18
C ARG A 265 -15.37 -9.83 -8.55
N ARG A 266 -15.98 -9.33 -9.63
CA ARG A 266 -15.68 -9.77 -11.00
C ARG A 266 -14.21 -9.52 -11.36
N ARG A 267 -13.69 -8.31 -11.12
CA ARG A 267 -12.29 -7.96 -11.41
C ARG A 267 -11.31 -8.79 -10.58
N ALA A 268 -11.58 -8.94 -9.28
CA ALA A 268 -10.74 -9.72 -8.37
C ALA A 268 -10.67 -11.19 -8.79
N ARG A 269 -11.82 -11.81 -9.11
CA ARG A 269 -11.88 -13.19 -9.64
C ARG A 269 -11.16 -13.34 -10.98
N ALA A 270 -11.18 -12.32 -11.83
CA ALA A 270 -10.40 -12.26 -13.06
C ALA A 270 -8.89 -12.07 -12.85
N GLY A 271 -8.42 -11.94 -11.60
CA GLY A 271 -7.00 -11.91 -11.24
C GLY A 271 -6.42 -10.52 -10.99
N SER A 272 -7.27 -9.49 -10.85
CA SER A 272 -6.83 -8.14 -10.47
C SER A 272 -6.39 -8.11 -9.01
N LEU A 273 -5.13 -7.73 -8.77
CA LEU A 273 -4.55 -7.62 -7.42
C LEU A 273 -5.14 -6.41 -6.70
N ILE A 274 -5.30 -5.29 -7.39
CA ILE A 274 -5.91 -4.08 -6.83
C ILE A 274 -7.36 -4.36 -6.42
N ALA A 275 -8.17 -4.97 -7.29
CA ALA A 275 -9.56 -5.27 -6.96
C ALA A 275 -9.68 -6.30 -5.82
N ALA A 276 -8.77 -7.28 -5.74
CA ALA A 276 -8.72 -8.23 -4.62
C ALA A 276 -8.44 -7.50 -3.30
N LYS A 277 -7.47 -6.58 -3.27
CA LYS A 277 -7.17 -5.77 -2.09
C LYS A 277 -8.32 -4.83 -1.71
N GLN A 278 -8.94 -4.18 -2.70
CA GLN A 278 -10.11 -3.32 -2.49
C GLN A 278 -11.27 -4.12 -1.89
N TRP A 279 -11.59 -5.29 -2.44
CA TRP A 279 -12.68 -6.13 -1.93
C TRP A 279 -12.42 -6.61 -0.50
N ALA A 280 -11.21 -7.09 -0.21
CA ALA A 280 -10.82 -7.47 1.14
C ALA A 280 -10.92 -6.29 2.13
N ALA A 281 -10.51 -5.08 1.70
CA ALA A 281 -10.60 -3.88 2.53
C ALA A 281 -12.04 -3.55 2.95
N LEU A 282 -12.98 -3.63 2.01
CA LEU A 282 -14.39 -3.34 2.27
C LEU A 282 -15.04 -4.43 3.13
N LEU A 283 -14.64 -5.69 2.95
CA LEU A 283 -15.08 -6.78 3.82
C LEU A 283 -14.60 -6.57 5.25
N ILE A 284 -13.32 -6.23 5.44
CA ILE A 284 -12.75 -5.92 6.76
C ILE A 284 -13.49 -4.73 7.40
N LEU A 285 -13.77 -3.69 6.62
CA LEU A 285 -14.51 -2.52 7.09
C LEU A 285 -15.92 -2.87 7.57
N GLU A 286 -16.67 -3.68 6.83
CA GLU A 286 -18.01 -4.12 7.23
C GLU A 286 -17.97 -5.02 8.47
N ILE A 287 -16.99 -5.93 8.58
CA ILE A 287 -16.80 -6.76 9.79
C ILE A 287 -16.55 -5.87 11.00
N TRP A 288 -15.69 -4.86 10.85
CA TRP A 288 -15.42 -3.87 11.89
C TRP A 288 -16.69 -3.08 12.26
N ALA A 289 -17.44 -2.59 11.28
CA ALA A 289 -18.67 -1.83 11.52
C ALA A 289 -19.68 -2.64 12.35
N ARG A 290 -19.89 -3.92 12.01
CA ARG A 290 -20.78 -4.78 12.78
C ARG A 290 -20.31 -5.00 14.22
N HIS A 291 -19.01 -5.12 14.45
CA HIS A 291 -18.47 -5.35 15.80
C HIS A 291 -18.47 -4.11 16.68
N TYR A 292 -18.25 -2.92 16.09
CA TYR A 292 -17.96 -1.72 16.88
C TYR A 292 -18.99 -0.60 16.73
N MET A 293 -19.80 -0.62 15.67
CA MET A 293 -20.87 0.37 15.48
C MET A 293 -22.25 -0.21 15.80
N ASP A 294 -22.48 -1.49 15.48
CA ASP A 294 -23.80 -2.10 15.63
C ASP A 294 -23.94 -2.92 16.93
N ALA A 295 -22.83 -3.36 17.53
CA ALA A 295 -22.88 -4.11 18.77
C ALA A 295 -23.45 -3.22 19.90
N PRO A 296 -24.42 -3.71 20.69
CA PRO A 296 -24.90 -2.96 21.84
C PRO A 296 -23.73 -2.74 22.80
N GLN A 297 -23.52 -1.47 23.19
CA GLN A 297 -22.53 -1.08 24.19
C GLN A 297 -22.84 -1.68 25.55
#